data_AF-W4GFD6-F1
#
_entry.id   AF-W4GFD6-F1
#
_cell.length_a   1.000
_cell.length_b   1.000
_cell.length_c   1.000
_cell.angle_alpha   90.00
_cell.angle_beta   90.00
_cell.angle_gamma   90.00
#
_symmetry.space_group_name_H-M   'P 1'
#
loop_
_entity.id
_entity.type
_entity.pdbx_description
1 polymer ?
#
loop_
_entity_poly.entity_id
_entity_poly.type
_entity_poly.pdbx_seq_one_letter_code
_entity_poly.pdbx_strand_id
1 'polypeptide(L)'
;MDVADTPARNIRSSQSPRPSPQPEVGVHSTSLYELTLEPMVKETVGQRNTSAVRLATFVCGGASWSEILNLTKTKIFVKFKDKCLGLAARDDNGAWTIIDEPLNETYFARMFSLRSGSHVRRLDSNSSMGDWLTAMRSTRVGLSIYKYGNSVATKEQLLEFTAVCVVPGVQDRGGAPSEETIQQYIAKLREKWQEAWEGDRPI
;
A
#
# COMPACT_ATOMS: atom_id res chain seq x y z
N MET A 1 -35.65 43.49 -62.81
CA MET A 1 -34.26 43.84 -62.49
C MET A 1 -34.26 44.08 -60.99
N ASP A 2 -33.70 43.26 -60.10
CA ASP A 2 -32.85 42.07 -60.16
C ASP A 2 -33.02 41.35 -58.81
N VAL A 3 -33.31 40.04 -58.78
CA VAL A 3 -32.41 38.88 -58.56
C VAL A 3 -32.18 38.52 -57.08
N ALA A 4 -32.31 37.20 -56.88
CA ALA A 4 -32.23 36.32 -55.71
C ALA A 4 -31.08 36.54 -54.71
N ASP A 5 -31.23 36.08 -53.46
CA ASP A 5 -30.66 34.79 -53.01
C ASP A 5 -31.07 34.44 -51.55
N THR A 6 -31.20 33.14 -51.27
CA THR A 6 -31.26 32.54 -49.91
C THR A 6 -29.94 31.76 -49.71
N PRO A 7 -29.63 31.02 -48.61
CA PRO A 7 -29.99 31.05 -47.18
C PRO A 7 -28.73 30.97 -46.25
N ALA A 8 -28.87 30.89 -44.92
CA ALA A 8 -28.18 29.86 -44.09
C ALA A 8 -28.45 30.02 -42.57
N ARG A 9 -28.97 28.94 -41.98
CA ARG A 9 -28.92 28.60 -40.56
C ARG A 9 -27.48 28.44 -40.09
N ASN A 10 -27.18 28.82 -38.84
CA ASN A 10 -26.36 27.96 -37.98
C ASN A 10 -26.51 28.30 -36.48
N ILE A 11 -27.41 27.59 -35.80
CA ILE A 11 -27.38 27.42 -34.34
C ILE A 11 -26.28 26.40 -34.08
N ARG A 12 -25.08 26.86 -33.74
CA ARG A 12 -23.97 25.97 -33.39
C ARG A 12 -24.20 25.43 -31.99
N SER A 13 -24.79 24.24 -31.95
CA SER A 13 -24.81 23.36 -30.78
C SER A 13 -23.37 23.00 -30.42
N SER A 14 -22.81 23.62 -29.39
CA SER A 14 -21.51 23.26 -28.84
C SER A 14 -21.66 21.98 -28.02
N GLN A 15 -21.69 20.83 -28.69
CA GLN A 15 -21.41 19.55 -28.02
C GLN A 15 -19.93 19.55 -27.62
N SER A 16 -19.66 19.56 -26.31
CA SER A 16 -18.36 19.23 -25.76
C SER A 16 -18.00 17.78 -26.14
N PRO A 17 -16.77 17.48 -26.58
CA PRO A 17 -16.37 16.13 -26.90
C PRO A 17 -16.43 15.24 -25.65
N ARG A 18 -17.21 14.18 -25.74
CA ARG A 18 -17.22 13.07 -24.78
C ARG A 18 -15.79 12.48 -24.71
N PRO A 19 -15.19 12.25 -23.54
CA PRO A 19 -13.92 11.54 -23.47
C PRO A 19 -14.11 10.13 -24.01
N SER A 20 -13.43 9.81 -25.11
CA SER A 20 -13.28 8.44 -25.59
C SER A 20 -12.65 7.60 -24.48
N PRO A 21 -13.20 6.43 -24.12
CA PRO A 21 -12.47 5.49 -23.27
C PRO A 21 -11.24 5.01 -24.06
N GLN A 22 -10.03 5.34 -23.58
CA GLN A 22 -8.81 4.76 -24.10
C GLN A 22 -8.80 3.26 -23.77
N PRO A 23 -8.70 2.36 -24.76
CA PRO A 23 -8.33 0.98 -24.51
C PRO A 23 -6.81 0.88 -24.53
N GLU A 24 -6.17 1.00 -23.36
CA GLU A 24 -4.82 0.43 -23.22
C GLU A 24 -4.96 -1.06 -22.89
N VAL A 25 -5.24 -1.83 -23.94
CA VAL A 25 -5.10 -3.29 -23.91
C VAL A 25 -3.60 -3.58 -23.96
N GLY A 26 -3.00 -3.71 -22.78
CA GLY A 26 -1.75 -4.42 -22.62
C GLY A 26 -1.99 -5.89 -22.93
N VAL A 27 -1.42 -6.36 -24.04
CA VAL A 27 -1.40 -7.77 -24.43
C VAL A 27 -0.68 -8.58 -23.35
N HIS A 28 -1.42 -9.37 -22.57
CA HIS A 28 -0.89 -10.47 -21.78
C HIS A 28 -1.74 -11.72 -21.98
N SER A 29 -1.59 -12.35 -23.15
CA SER A 29 -2.17 -13.66 -23.44
C SER A 29 -1.42 -14.75 -22.67
N THR A 30 -1.88 -15.08 -21.45
CA THR A 30 -1.76 -16.41 -20.75
C THR A 30 -2.28 -16.41 -19.30
N SER A 31 -2.96 -15.37 -18.81
CA SER A 31 -3.57 -15.39 -17.46
C SER A 31 -5.07 -15.70 -17.55
N LEU A 32 -5.51 -16.85 -17.04
CA LEU A 32 -6.93 -17.24 -17.05
C LEU A 32 -7.77 -16.43 -16.04
N TYR A 33 -7.11 -15.80 -15.06
CA TYR A 33 -7.77 -14.89 -14.13
C TYR A 33 -6.94 -13.63 -13.88
N GLU A 34 -7.64 -12.52 -13.75
CA GLU A 34 -7.09 -11.18 -13.55
C GLU A 34 -7.77 -10.54 -12.33
N LEU A 35 -6.99 -9.83 -11.51
CA LEU A 35 -7.47 -9.08 -10.36
C LEU A 35 -6.99 -7.63 -10.48
N THR A 36 -7.94 -6.69 -10.44
CA THR A 36 -7.66 -5.25 -10.44
C THR A 36 -7.65 -4.70 -9.02
N LEU A 37 -6.52 -4.19 -8.57
CA LEU A 37 -6.31 -3.64 -7.25
C LEU A 37 -6.23 -2.11 -7.30
N GLU A 38 -6.91 -1.46 -6.36
CA GLU A 38 -6.82 -0.02 -6.10
C GLU A 38 -6.01 0.20 -4.80
N PRO A 39 -4.66 0.27 -4.91
CA PRO A 39 -3.78 0.48 -3.76
C PRO A 39 -3.99 1.84 -3.11
N MET A 40 -4.02 1.86 -1.78
CA MET A 40 -4.07 3.07 -0.97
C MET A 40 -3.15 2.94 0.25
N VAL A 41 -2.31 3.95 0.47
CA VAL A 41 -1.45 4.03 1.65
C VAL A 41 -2.23 4.69 2.78
N LYS A 42 -2.25 4.01 3.92
CA LYS A 42 -2.89 4.46 5.16
C LYS A 42 -1.86 4.56 6.28
N GLU A 43 -1.97 5.62 7.06
CA GLU A 43 -1.18 5.82 8.28
C GLU A 43 -1.70 4.98 9.43
N THR A 44 -3.01 4.71 9.46
CA THR A 44 -3.67 3.91 10.50
C THR A 44 -4.74 2.99 9.91
N VAL A 45 -5.10 1.91 10.62
CA VAL A 45 -6.18 1.01 10.17
C VAL A 45 -7.52 1.74 10.05
N GLY A 46 -7.82 2.63 10.98
CA GLY A 46 -9.06 3.41 11.05
C GLY A 46 -9.16 4.58 10.06
N GLN A 47 -8.10 4.91 9.32
CA GLN A 47 -8.12 6.02 8.38
C GLN A 47 -9.19 5.81 7.29
N ARG A 48 -9.98 6.85 7.03
CA ARG A 48 -10.98 6.86 5.94
C ARG A 48 -10.28 6.78 4.58
N ASN A 49 -10.87 6.05 3.65
CA ASN A 49 -10.29 5.90 2.30
C ASN A 49 -10.21 7.23 1.53
N THR A 50 -11.06 8.21 1.86
CA THR A 50 -11.04 9.54 1.25
C THR A 50 -9.82 10.36 1.66
N SER A 51 -9.23 10.08 2.82
CA SER A 51 -8.01 10.73 3.30
C SER A 51 -6.75 9.88 3.10
N ALA A 52 -6.88 8.68 2.53
CA ALA A 52 -5.76 7.80 2.22
C ALA A 52 -5.11 8.20 0.89
N VAL A 53 -3.80 7.99 0.77
CA VAL A 53 -3.07 8.31 -0.46
C VAL A 53 -3.31 7.20 -1.48
N ARG A 54 -4.03 7.50 -2.55
CA ARG A 54 -4.29 6.54 -3.63
C ARG A 54 -3.05 6.39 -4.51
N LEU A 55 -2.68 5.16 -4.81
CA LEU A 55 -1.64 4.82 -5.77
C LEU A 55 -2.27 4.38 -7.09
N ALA A 56 -1.45 4.27 -8.14
CA ALA A 56 -1.89 3.80 -9.45
C ALA A 56 -2.47 2.39 -9.35
N THR A 57 -3.55 2.15 -10.10
CA THR A 57 -4.21 0.85 -10.21
C THR A 57 -3.18 -0.23 -10.55
N PHE A 58 -3.26 -1.35 -9.84
CA PHE A 58 -2.35 -2.47 -10.02
C PHE A 58 -3.13 -3.70 -10.46
N VAL A 59 -2.77 -4.25 -11.62
CA VAL A 59 -3.39 -5.44 -12.16
C VAL A 59 -2.43 -6.61 -12.00
N CYS A 60 -2.94 -7.73 -11.49
CA CYS A 60 -2.19 -8.97 -11.42
C CYS A 60 -3.04 -10.14 -11.92
N GLY A 61 -2.46 -10.99 -12.77
CA GLY A 61 -3.05 -12.23 -13.25
C GLY A 61 -2.09 -13.41 -13.13
N GLY A 62 -2.64 -14.62 -13.31
CA GLY A 62 -1.92 -15.89 -13.32
C GLY A 62 -2.68 -17.05 -13.98
N ALA A 63 -2.00 -18.18 -14.15
CA ALA A 63 -2.51 -19.35 -14.88
C ALA A 63 -3.43 -20.26 -14.04
N SER A 64 -3.20 -20.36 -12.72
CA SER A 64 -4.07 -21.09 -11.78
C SER A 64 -4.41 -20.29 -10.53
N TRP A 65 -5.45 -20.69 -9.82
CA TRP A 65 -5.96 -19.97 -8.65
C TRP A 65 -4.99 -19.87 -7.48
N SER A 66 -4.31 -20.97 -7.16
CA SER A 66 -3.29 -21.03 -6.10
C SER A 66 -2.04 -20.23 -6.49
N GLU A 67 -1.67 -20.25 -7.77
CA GLU A 67 -0.60 -19.40 -8.30
C GLU A 67 -0.99 -17.94 -8.23
N ILE A 68 -2.23 -17.56 -8.56
CA ILE A 68 -2.66 -16.16 -8.42
C ILE A 68 -2.59 -15.72 -6.97
N LEU A 69 -2.97 -16.56 -6.01
CA LEU A 69 -2.86 -16.22 -4.60
C LEU A 69 -1.42 -15.93 -4.19
N ASN A 70 -0.51 -16.84 -4.49
CA ASN A 70 0.90 -16.70 -4.13
C ASN A 70 1.59 -15.61 -4.95
N LEU A 71 1.39 -15.57 -6.27
CA LEU A 71 1.92 -14.53 -7.14
C LEU A 71 1.34 -13.15 -6.80
N THR A 72 0.07 -13.05 -6.42
CA THR A 72 -0.51 -11.76 -5.99
C THR A 72 0.10 -11.31 -4.68
N LYS A 73 0.29 -12.22 -3.70
CA LYS A 73 1.03 -11.94 -2.47
C LYS A 73 2.43 -11.41 -2.76
N THR A 74 3.23 -12.17 -3.52
CA THR A 74 4.61 -11.81 -3.85
C THR A 74 4.66 -10.53 -4.69
N LYS A 75 3.80 -10.37 -5.70
CA LYS A 75 3.77 -9.16 -6.54
C LYS A 75 3.37 -7.91 -5.75
N ILE A 76 2.34 -8.01 -4.89
CA ILE A 76 1.95 -6.91 -3.99
C ILE A 76 3.11 -6.59 -3.04
N PHE A 77 3.71 -7.61 -2.44
CA PHE A 77 4.81 -7.44 -1.51
C PHE A 77 5.99 -6.74 -2.18
N VAL A 78 6.51 -7.27 -3.29
CA VAL A 78 7.64 -6.69 -4.03
C VAL A 78 7.34 -5.25 -4.49
N LYS A 79 6.12 -4.98 -4.96
CA LYS A 79 5.75 -3.66 -5.49
C LYS A 79 5.52 -2.60 -4.42
N PHE A 80 5.00 -2.99 -3.25
CA PHE A 80 4.52 -2.04 -2.24
C PHE A 80 5.26 -2.12 -0.90
N LYS A 81 6.21 -3.05 -0.71
CA LYS A 81 6.99 -3.14 0.53
C LYS A 81 7.64 -1.81 0.94
N ASP A 82 8.15 -1.04 -0.03
CA ASP A 82 8.84 0.22 0.25
C ASP A 82 7.87 1.36 0.64
N LYS A 83 6.56 1.11 0.62
CA LYS A 83 5.54 2.03 1.14
C LYS A 83 5.25 1.81 2.62
N CYS A 84 5.73 0.71 3.19
CA CYS A 84 5.75 0.47 4.63
C CYS A 84 7.09 0.96 5.19
N LEU A 85 7.04 1.88 6.16
CA LEU A 85 8.24 2.45 6.79
C LEU A 85 8.75 1.59 7.95
N GLY A 86 7.96 0.61 8.39
CA GLY A 86 8.28 -0.30 9.47
C GLY A 86 7.01 -1.02 9.93
N LEU A 87 7.14 -1.92 10.90
CA LEU A 87 6.00 -2.54 11.55
C LEU A 87 6.01 -2.16 13.01
N ALA A 88 4.95 -1.48 13.45
CA ALA A 88 4.71 -1.25 14.86
C ALA A 88 4.37 -2.58 15.54
N ALA A 89 5.02 -2.83 16.66
CA ALA A 89 4.71 -3.90 17.59
C ALA A 89 4.56 -3.31 18.99
N ARG A 90 3.99 -4.11 19.90
CA ARG A 90 4.04 -3.86 21.32
C ARG A 90 4.91 -4.93 21.93
N ASP A 91 5.84 -4.55 22.80
CA ASP A 91 6.62 -5.49 23.59
C ASP A 91 5.77 -6.09 24.72
N ASP A 92 6.36 -6.97 25.51
CA ASP A 92 5.72 -7.62 26.65
C ASP A 92 5.28 -6.64 27.75
N ASN A 93 5.88 -5.44 27.77
CA ASN A 93 5.54 -4.34 28.68
C ASN A 93 4.45 -3.41 28.10
N GLY A 94 3.97 -3.69 26.88
CA GLY A 94 2.98 -2.88 26.18
C GLY A 94 3.54 -1.59 25.57
N ALA A 95 4.85 -1.37 25.61
CA ALA A 95 5.51 -0.23 24.99
C ALA A 95 5.60 -0.41 23.47
N TRP A 96 5.54 0.71 22.74
CA TRP A 96 5.66 0.71 21.29
C TRP A 96 7.08 0.36 20.87
N THR A 97 7.21 -0.59 19.96
CA THR A 97 8.47 -0.99 19.34
C THR A 97 8.32 -1.05 17.83
N ILE A 98 9.44 -0.95 17.11
CA ILE A 98 9.50 -1.19 15.67
C ILE A 98 10.18 -2.54 15.47
N ILE A 99 9.59 -3.37 14.61
CA ILE A 99 10.25 -4.60 14.16
C ILE A 99 11.44 -4.20 13.31
N ASP A 100 12.62 -4.47 13.85
CA ASP A 100 13.90 -4.14 13.24
C ASP A 100 14.37 -5.17 12.20
N GLU A 101 13.68 -6.30 12.05
CA GLU A 101 13.99 -7.29 11.03
C GLU A 101 13.59 -6.82 9.62
N PRO A 102 14.30 -7.29 8.57
CA PRO A 102 13.89 -7.04 7.20
C PRO A 102 12.47 -7.59 6.96
N LEU A 103 11.61 -6.69 6.47
CA LEU A 103 10.24 -7.05 6.10
C LEU A 103 10.29 -8.19 5.08
N ASN A 104 9.57 -9.25 5.36
CA ASN A 104 9.44 -10.43 4.51
C ASN A 104 7.96 -10.81 4.34
N GLU A 105 7.67 -11.80 3.49
CA GLU A 105 6.29 -12.17 3.16
C GLU A 105 5.46 -12.67 4.36
N THR A 106 6.08 -13.12 5.45
CA THR A 106 5.34 -13.53 6.67
C THR A 106 4.59 -12.34 7.30
N TYR A 107 5.10 -11.13 7.11
CA TYR A 107 4.47 -9.91 7.60
C TYR A 107 3.39 -9.36 6.66
N PHE A 108 3.08 -10.03 5.55
CA PHE A 108 2.10 -9.56 4.58
C PHE A 108 0.75 -9.20 5.22
N ALA A 109 0.24 -10.05 6.12
CA ALA A 109 -1.05 -9.81 6.79
C ALA A 109 -1.02 -8.63 7.78
N ARG A 110 0.17 -8.22 8.22
CA ARG A 110 0.37 -7.02 9.03
C ARG A 110 0.49 -5.76 8.18
N MET A 111 1.07 -5.87 6.98
CA MET A 111 1.31 -4.74 6.07
C MET A 111 0.11 -4.42 5.18
N PHE A 112 -0.62 -5.44 4.74
CA PHE A 112 -1.62 -5.33 3.69
C PHE A 112 -2.97 -5.91 4.12
N SER A 113 -4.04 -5.29 3.65
CA SER A 113 -5.37 -5.89 3.67
C SER A 113 -6.11 -5.64 2.37
N LEU A 114 -6.91 -6.62 1.96
CA LEU A 114 -7.80 -6.47 0.82
C LEU A 114 -9.18 -6.03 1.29
N ARG A 115 -9.84 -5.19 0.51
CA ARG A 115 -11.18 -4.72 0.80
C ARG A 115 -12.05 -4.89 -0.44
N SER A 116 -13.24 -5.44 -0.23
CA SER A 116 -14.32 -5.37 -1.19
C SER A 116 -15.59 -4.88 -0.50
N GLY A 117 -16.11 -3.74 -0.96
CA GLY A 117 -17.21 -3.05 -0.30
C GLY A 117 -16.91 -2.71 1.17
N SER A 118 -17.80 -3.13 2.07
CA SER A 118 -17.66 -2.96 3.52
C SER A 118 -16.68 -3.95 4.16
N HIS A 119 -16.36 -5.05 3.49
CA HIS A 119 -15.60 -6.15 4.08
C HIS A 119 -14.09 -5.97 3.87
N VAL A 120 -13.34 -6.03 4.96
CA VAL A 120 -11.87 -6.14 4.94
C VAL A 120 -11.51 -7.61 5.14
N ARG A 121 -10.75 -8.18 4.21
CA ARG A 121 -10.17 -9.51 4.32
C ARG A 121 -8.66 -9.42 4.49
N ARG A 122 -8.16 -10.20 5.43
CA ARG A 122 -6.73 -10.48 5.55
C ARG A 122 -6.39 -11.68 4.66
N LEU A 123 -5.13 -11.72 4.23
CA LEU A 123 -4.66 -12.69 3.26
C LEU A 123 -3.98 -13.88 3.97
N ASP A 124 -4.65 -14.43 4.97
CA ASP A 124 -4.13 -15.33 6.01
C ASP A 124 -4.80 -16.73 6.01
N SER A 125 -5.92 -16.93 5.29
CA SER A 125 -6.69 -18.19 5.32
C SER A 125 -7.10 -18.68 3.93
N ASN A 126 -6.67 -19.90 3.58
CA ASN A 126 -6.81 -20.49 2.23
C ASN A 126 -8.22 -21.03 1.90
N SER A 127 -9.08 -21.32 2.88
CA SER A 127 -10.32 -22.06 2.60
C SER A 127 -11.48 -21.21 2.07
N SER A 128 -11.52 -19.90 2.35
CA SER A 128 -12.61 -19.00 1.91
C SER A 128 -12.19 -17.98 0.83
N MET A 129 -10.94 -18.04 0.40
CA MET A 129 -10.36 -17.05 -0.51
C MET A 129 -10.62 -17.36 -1.98
N GLY A 130 -10.71 -18.65 -2.34
CA GLY A 130 -11.02 -19.08 -3.71
C GLY A 130 -12.37 -18.58 -4.20
N ASP A 131 -13.42 -18.76 -3.40
CA ASP A 131 -14.78 -18.30 -3.73
C ASP A 131 -14.85 -16.77 -3.78
N TRP A 132 -14.18 -16.09 -2.82
CA TRP A 132 -14.15 -14.63 -2.79
C TRP A 132 -13.41 -14.06 -4.00
N LEU A 133 -12.26 -14.62 -4.39
CA LEU A 133 -11.55 -14.18 -5.59
C LEU A 133 -12.33 -14.48 -6.88
N THR A 134 -13.06 -15.60 -6.91
CA THR A 134 -14.00 -15.90 -8.01
C THR A 134 -15.07 -14.81 -8.14
N ALA A 135 -15.61 -14.35 -7.01
CA ALA A 135 -16.54 -13.22 -6.99
C ALA A 135 -15.89 -11.87 -7.36
N MET A 136 -14.56 -11.73 -7.19
CA MET A 136 -13.82 -10.48 -7.48
C MET A 136 -13.19 -10.40 -8.88
N ARG A 137 -13.32 -11.43 -9.73
CA ARG A 137 -12.68 -11.50 -11.07
C ARG A 137 -12.89 -10.30 -11.99
N SER A 138 -13.99 -9.57 -11.82
CA SER A 138 -14.33 -8.38 -12.62
C SER A 138 -14.54 -7.12 -11.76
N THR A 139 -14.21 -7.20 -10.47
CA THR A 139 -14.43 -6.12 -9.50
C THR A 139 -13.11 -5.49 -9.11
N ARG A 140 -13.13 -4.17 -8.91
CA ARG A 140 -11.98 -3.45 -8.36
C ARG A 140 -11.91 -3.68 -6.86
N VAL A 141 -10.82 -4.27 -6.40
CA VAL A 141 -10.56 -4.56 -4.99
C VAL A 141 -9.66 -3.49 -4.41
N GLY A 142 -10.06 -2.90 -3.29
CA GLY A 142 -9.20 -1.95 -2.59
C GLY A 142 -8.05 -2.68 -1.89
N LEU A 143 -6.81 -2.23 -2.09
CA LEU A 143 -5.65 -2.73 -1.36
C LEU A 143 -5.21 -1.67 -0.35
N SER A 144 -5.41 -1.93 0.94
CA SER A 144 -4.91 -1.05 2.00
C SER A 144 -3.48 -1.43 2.36
N ILE A 145 -2.58 -0.46 2.26
CA ILE A 145 -1.17 -0.57 2.62
C ILE A 145 -0.96 0.24 3.89
N TYR A 146 -0.58 -0.41 4.98
CA TYR A 146 -0.40 0.26 6.26
C TYR A 146 1.05 0.69 6.45
N LYS A 147 1.27 1.99 6.61
CA LYS A 147 2.60 2.61 6.73
C LYS A 147 3.44 2.01 7.87
N TYR A 148 2.81 1.73 9.01
CA TYR A 148 3.41 1.12 10.20
C TYR A 148 2.80 -0.25 10.55
N GLY A 149 2.15 -0.89 9.57
CA GLY A 149 1.40 -2.13 9.81
C GLY A 149 0.06 -1.91 10.51
N ASN A 150 -0.63 -3.02 10.77
CA ASN A 150 -2.00 -3.06 11.26
C ASN A 150 -2.15 -2.93 12.79
N SER A 151 -1.04 -2.85 13.53
CA SER A 151 -1.04 -2.64 14.99
C SER A 151 -1.42 -1.20 15.37
N VAL A 152 -1.24 -0.24 14.46
CA VAL A 152 -1.64 1.16 14.67
C VAL A 152 -3.06 1.38 14.14
N ALA A 153 -4.04 1.27 15.03
CA ALA A 153 -5.45 1.34 14.65
C ALA A 153 -5.97 2.78 14.59
N THR A 154 -5.59 3.63 15.54
CA THR A 154 -6.11 5.00 15.69
C THR A 154 -5.02 6.06 15.49
N LYS A 155 -5.45 7.30 15.28
CA LYS A 155 -4.54 8.45 15.17
C LYS A 155 -3.79 8.72 16.47
N GLU A 156 -4.42 8.48 17.62
CA GLU A 156 -3.79 8.60 18.94
C GLU A 156 -2.63 7.62 19.09
N GLN A 157 -2.87 6.34 18.74
CA GLN A 157 -1.83 5.32 18.73
C GLN A 157 -0.70 5.65 17.77
N LEU A 158 -0.99 6.26 16.61
CA LEU A 158 0.04 6.71 15.69
C LEU A 158 0.90 7.81 16.30
N LEU A 159 0.30 8.76 17.03
CA LEU A 159 1.03 9.84 17.70
C LEU A 159 1.92 9.29 18.82
N GLU A 160 1.40 8.40 19.65
CA GLU A 160 2.18 7.72 20.70
C GLU A 160 3.34 6.92 20.10
N PHE A 161 3.06 6.09 19.10
CA PHE A 161 4.08 5.31 18.40
C PHE A 161 5.13 6.23 17.74
N THR A 162 4.69 7.31 17.10
CA THR A 162 5.59 8.26 16.45
C THR A 162 6.47 8.96 17.48
N ALA A 163 5.92 9.36 18.63
CA ALA A 163 6.67 9.99 19.70
C ALA A 163 7.71 9.05 20.34
N VAL A 164 7.39 7.75 20.46
CA VAL A 164 8.28 6.76 21.09
C VAL A 164 9.32 6.21 20.12
N CYS A 165 8.94 5.94 18.86
CA CYS A 165 9.76 5.15 17.94
C CYS A 165 10.28 5.90 16.71
N VAL A 166 9.67 7.04 16.33
CA VAL A 166 9.97 7.72 15.07
C VAL A 166 10.60 9.10 15.28
N VAL A 167 10.15 9.84 16.30
CA VAL A 167 10.69 11.14 16.67
C VAL A 167 11.85 10.91 17.65
N PRO A 168 13.00 11.56 17.44
CA PRO A 168 14.11 11.47 18.38
C PRO A 168 13.71 12.02 19.74
N GLY A 169 13.94 11.23 20.80
CA GLY A 169 13.44 11.52 22.16
C GLY A 169 13.91 12.83 22.79
N VAL A 170 15.04 13.40 22.34
CA VAL A 170 15.51 14.72 22.77
C VAL A 170 15.79 15.56 21.53
N GLN A 171 14.99 16.61 21.33
CA GLN A 171 15.19 17.60 20.28
C GLN A 171 15.79 18.87 20.87
N ASP A 172 16.69 19.53 20.14
CA ASP A 172 17.18 20.85 20.50
C ASP A 172 16.08 21.92 20.32
N ARG A 173 16.36 23.18 20.70
CA ARG A 173 15.39 24.29 20.57
C ARG A 173 14.95 24.56 19.12
N GLY A 174 15.65 24.00 18.12
CA GLY A 174 15.32 24.08 16.69
C GLY A 174 14.55 22.88 16.16
N GLY A 175 14.25 21.88 17.00
CA GLY A 175 13.58 20.64 16.59
C GLY A 175 14.52 19.61 15.93
N ALA A 176 15.82 19.87 15.90
CA ALA A 176 16.79 18.88 15.43
C ALA A 176 17.02 17.82 16.52
N PRO A 177 17.31 16.56 16.16
CA PRO A 177 17.72 15.55 17.13
C PRO A 177 18.95 16.05 17.88
N SER A 178 18.92 15.99 19.22
CA SER A 178 20.11 16.28 20.02
C SER A 178 21.25 15.33 19.67
N GLU A 179 22.48 15.80 19.84
CA GLU A 179 23.69 15.01 19.61
C GLU A 179 23.68 13.70 20.39
N GLU A 180 23.15 13.70 21.62
CA GLU A 180 23.00 12.48 22.43
C GLU A 180 22.06 11.46 21.78
N THR A 181 20.95 11.93 21.21
CA THR A 181 20.02 11.04 20.50
C THR A 181 20.66 10.50 19.22
N ILE A 182 21.39 11.34 18.47
CA ILE A 182 22.13 10.92 17.27
C ILE A 182 23.15 9.83 17.64
N GLN A 183 23.90 10.01 18.72
CA GLN A 183 24.89 9.03 19.18
C GLN A 183 24.23 7.72 19.63
N GLN A 184 23.08 7.76 20.30
CA GLN A 184 22.31 6.56 20.66
C GLN A 184 21.83 5.79 19.42
N TYR A 185 21.32 6.49 18.40
CA TYR A 185 20.93 5.85 17.14
C TYR A 185 22.15 5.27 16.39
N ILE A 186 23.28 6.00 16.37
CA ILE A 186 24.54 5.49 15.79
C ILE A 186 25.03 4.25 16.54
N ALA A 187 24.93 4.22 17.87
CA ALA A 187 25.33 3.06 18.68
C ALA A 187 24.45 1.85 18.38
N LYS A 188 23.12 2.01 18.35
CA LYS A 188 22.17 0.93 17.96
C LYS A 188 22.43 0.42 16.54
N LEU A 189 22.70 1.33 15.60
CA LEU A 189 23.06 0.96 14.24
C LEU A 189 24.38 0.19 14.21
N ARG A 190 25.40 0.62 14.94
CA ARG A 190 26.68 -0.08 15.02
C ARG A 190 26.54 -1.48 15.61
N GLU A 191 25.80 -1.62 16.71
CA GLU A 191 25.52 -2.92 17.34
C GLU A 191 24.84 -3.88 16.35
N LYS A 192 23.77 -3.43 15.68
CA LYS A 192 23.07 -4.22 14.66
C LYS A 192 23.97 -4.62 13.48
N TRP A 193 24.85 -3.72 13.06
CA TRP A 193 25.80 -4.00 11.99
C TRP A 193 26.94 -4.93 12.43
N GLN A 194 27.35 -4.90 13.71
CA GLN A 194 28.30 -5.87 14.25
C GLN A 194 27.67 -7.26 14.35
N GLU A 195 26.42 -7.38 14.80
CA GLU A 195 25.69 -8.66 14.85
C GLU A 195 25.52 -9.27 13.44
N ALA A 196 25.13 -8.46 12.46
CA ALA A 196 25.04 -8.89 11.06
C ALA A 196 26.41 -9.28 10.45
N TRP A 197 27.51 -8.68 10.94
CA TRP A 197 28.87 -8.96 10.49
C TRP A 197 29.52 -10.15 11.21
N GLU A 198 29.10 -10.47 12.43
CA GLU A 198 29.54 -11.67 13.16
C GLU A 198 28.73 -12.92 12.79
N GLY A 199 27.48 -12.76 12.35
CA GLY A 199 26.68 -13.83 11.74
C GLY A 199 27.13 -14.20 10.32
N ASP A 200 27.95 -13.35 9.69
CA ASP A 200 28.52 -13.58 8.37
C ASP A 200 30.05 -13.48 8.46
N ARG A 201 30.68 -14.45 9.12
CA ARG A 201 32.08 -14.77 8.84
C ARG A 201 32.26 -16.20 8.34
N PRO A 202 33.10 -16.38 7.31
CA PRO A 202 32.85 -17.34 6.25
C PRO A 202 33.97 -18.39 6.14
N ILE A 203 33.79 -19.31 5.19
CA ILE A 203 34.74 -20.25 4.55
C ILE A 203 35.41 -21.33 5.39
#